data_AF-A0A7U9C3M4-F1
#
_entry.id   AF-A0A7U9C3M4-F1
#
_cell.length_a   1.000
_cell.length_b   1.000
_cell.length_c   1.000
_cell.angle_alpha   90.00
_cell.angle_beta   90.00
_cell.angle_gamma   90.00
#
_symmetry.space_group_name_H-M   'P 1'
#
loop_
_entity.id
_entity.type
_entity.pdbx_description
1 polymer ?
#
loop_
_entity_poly.entity_id
_entity_poly.type
_entity_poly.pdbx_seq_one_letter_code
_entity_poly.pdbx_strand_id
1 'polypeptide(L)'
;MIADYNFIHVVPPMSAHDFVKQSALIAQDGPFRGEWLDVDIYTMQHNRYPEVFGIGDVIGAPINKTAASVKAQAPVVEANLLAVMQGNPLTARHNGYTSCPLITGIGKAMLVEFGYEDNFAFMPSFPFIDPTDESWVTWVMKDRMLQPAYYAVLEGRA
;
A
#
# COMPACT_ATOMS: atom_id res chain seq x y z
N MET A 1 24.77 -7.61 -23.26
CA MET A 1 24.33 -8.57 -24.29
C MET A 1 22.84 -8.39 -24.47
N ILE A 2 22.37 -8.33 -25.72
CA ILE A 2 20.94 -8.35 -26.04
C ILE A 2 20.56 -9.83 -26.12
N ALA A 3 19.51 -10.24 -25.42
CA ALA A 3 18.97 -11.59 -25.48
C ALA A 3 17.79 -11.63 -26.45
N ASP A 4 17.76 -12.63 -27.34
CA ASP A 4 16.60 -12.87 -28.20
C ASP A 4 15.44 -13.47 -27.40
N TYR A 5 14.21 -13.06 -27.70
CA TYR A 5 13.00 -13.57 -27.04
C TYR A 5 11.89 -13.81 -28.06
N ASN A 6 11.11 -14.89 -27.85
CA ASN A 6 9.86 -15.10 -28.59
C ASN A 6 8.66 -14.39 -27.93
N PHE A 7 8.72 -14.18 -26.61
CA PHE A 7 7.77 -13.39 -25.82
C PHE A 7 8.48 -12.80 -24.59
N ILE A 8 8.16 -11.55 -24.25
CA ILE A 8 8.68 -10.88 -23.05
C ILE A 8 7.58 -10.04 -22.41
N HIS A 9 7.48 -10.10 -21.08
CA HIS A 9 6.64 -9.23 -20.28
C HIS A 9 7.54 -8.42 -19.35
N VAL A 10 7.63 -7.12 -19.58
CA VAL A 10 8.50 -6.21 -18.81
C VAL A 10 7.63 -5.37 -17.88
N VAL A 11 7.86 -5.52 -16.58
CA VAL A 11 7.37 -4.55 -15.59
C VAL A 11 8.31 -3.34 -15.66
N PRO A 12 7.82 -2.13 -15.96
CA PRO A 12 8.69 -0.97 -16.09
C PRO A 12 9.33 -0.63 -14.74
N PRO A 13 10.53 -0.02 -14.72
CA PRO A 13 11.04 0.61 -13.51
C PRO A 13 10.07 1.72 -13.07
N MET A 14 9.82 1.80 -11.76
CA MET A 14 8.89 2.76 -11.17
C MET A 14 9.63 3.61 -10.12
N SER A 15 9.26 4.89 -10.01
CA SER A 15 9.75 5.82 -8.99
C SER A 15 8.60 6.71 -8.52
N ALA A 16 8.79 7.51 -7.47
CA ALA A 16 7.90 8.64 -7.23
C ALA A 16 7.92 9.61 -8.41
N HIS A 17 6.87 10.43 -8.51
CA HIS A 17 6.78 11.48 -9.52
C HIS A 17 7.95 12.47 -9.39
N ASP A 18 8.43 13.00 -10.53
CA ASP A 18 9.59 13.90 -10.55
C ASP A 18 9.41 15.14 -9.70
N PHE A 19 8.20 15.71 -9.64
CA PHE A 19 7.93 16.87 -8.78
C PHE A 19 8.09 16.56 -7.29
N VAL A 20 7.87 15.31 -6.86
CA VAL A 20 8.11 14.89 -5.47
C VAL A 20 9.60 14.78 -5.24
N LYS A 21 10.32 14.09 -6.15
CA LYS A 21 11.78 13.91 -6.08
C LYS A 21 12.55 15.24 -6.07
N GLN A 22 12.03 16.24 -6.79
CA GLN A 22 12.62 17.58 -6.87
C GLN A 22 12.13 18.54 -5.77
N SER A 23 11.18 18.11 -4.93
CA SER A 23 10.67 18.93 -3.83
C SER A 23 11.48 18.74 -2.55
N ALA A 24 11.26 19.64 -1.60
CA ALA A 24 11.79 19.48 -0.25
C ALA A 24 11.14 18.32 0.52
N LEU A 25 10.07 17.69 0.00
CA LEU A 25 9.32 16.60 0.64
C LEU A 25 9.95 15.20 0.44
N ILE A 26 10.97 15.10 -0.41
CA ILE A 26 11.65 13.83 -0.70
C ILE A 26 12.44 13.34 0.52
N ALA A 27 12.49 12.03 0.74
CA ALA A 27 13.33 11.43 1.79
C ALA A 27 14.79 11.84 1.61
N GLN A 28 15.41 12.35 2.68
CA GLN A 28 16.80 12.83 2.66
C GLN A 28 17.80 11.75 3.06
N ASP A 29 17.36 10.75 3.82
CA ASP A 29 18.19 9.69 4.39
C ASP A 29 17.47 8.33 4.33
N GLY A 30 18.19 7.26 4.68
CA GLY A 30 17.64 5.90 4.73
C GLY A 30 17.44 5.24 3.35
N PRO A 31 16.74 4.10 3.31
CA PRO A 31 16.62 3.27 2.10
C PRO A 31 15.80 3.91 0.97
N PHE A 32 15.05 4.96 1.27
CA PHE A 32 14.16 5.65 0.33
C PHE A 32 14.68 7.01 -0.14
N ARG A 33 15.90 7.37 0.26
CA ARG A 33 16.54 8.66 -0.02
C ARG A 33 16.47 9.00 -1.51
N GLY A 34 15.97 10.20 -1.81
CA GLY A 34 15.90 10.74 -3.18
C GLY A 34 14.82 10.11 -4.07
N GLU A 35 14.11 9.09 -3.60
CA GLU A 35 13.20 8.28 -4.44
C GLU A 35 11.74 8.34 -4.01
N TRP A 36 11.44 8.51 -2.71
CA TRP A 36 10.06 8.48 -2.19
C TRP A 36 9.75 9.57 -1.15
N LEU A 37 8.47 9.90 -1.02
CA LEU A 37 7.99 10.89 -0.05
C LEU A 37 8.36 10.49 1.39
N ASP A 38 8.87 11.46 2.15
CA ASP A 38 9.44 11.28 3.49
C ASP A 38 8.38 11.26 4.59
N VAL A 39 7.72 10.12 4.79
CA VAL A 39 6.68 9.95 5.82
C VAL A 39 7.08 8.96 6.90
N ASP A 40 6.56 9.17 8.11
CA ASP A 40 6.52 8.13 9.13
C ASP A 40 5.51 7.06 8.72
N ILE A 41 6.00 5.82 8.63
CA ILE A 41 5.25 4.69 8.08
C ILE A 41 4.08 4.21 8.95
N TYR A 42 3.93 4.73 10.17
CA TYR A 42 2.83 4.40 11.06
C TYR A 42 1.80 5.53 11.12
N THR A 43 2.22 6.79 11.19
CA THR A 43 1.31 7.93 11.32
C THR A 43 0.87 8.52 9.99
N MET A 44 1.60 8.20 8.91
CA MET A 44 1.44 8.79 7.56
C MET A 44 1.79 10.28 7.48
N GLN A 45 2.27 10.88 8.58
CA GLN A 45 2.72 12.26 8.62
C GLN A 45 4.13 12.39 8.03
N HIS A 46 4.40 13.49 7.33
CA HIS A 46 5.73 13.78 6.83
C HIS A 46 6.71 14.05 7.99
N ASN A 47 7.90 13.46 7.94
CA ASN A 47 8.87 13.49 9.05
C ASN A 47 9.38 14.90 9.41
N ARG A 48 9.34 15.84 8.45
CA ARG A 48 9.85 17.22 8.60
C ARG A 48 8.79 18.32 8.47
N TYR A 49 7.57 18.00 8.01
CA TYR A 49 6.53 19.00 7.72
C TYR A 49 5.23 18.51 8.35
N PRO A 50 4.91 18.95 9.59
CA PRO A 50 3.77 18.42 10.36
C PRO A 50 2.39 18.54 9.66
N GLU A 51 2.26 19.46 8.72
CA GLU A 51 1.03 19.75 7.97
C GLU A 51 0.92 18.91 6.69
N VAL A 52 1.93 18.12 6.37
CA VAL A 52 1.99 17.28 5.17
C VAL A 52 1.78 15.82 5.56
N PHE A 53 0.91 15.14 4.82
CA PHE A 53 0.65 13.71 4.95
C PHE A 53 0.83 13.03 3.60
N GLY A 54 1.22 11.76 3.62
CA GLY A 54 1.43 10.96 2.42
C GLY A 54 0.73 9.62 2.51
N ILE A 55 0.23 9.13 1.36
CA ILE A 55 -0.50 7.88 1.25
C ILE A 55 -0.24 7.23 -0.11
N GLY A 56 -0.32 5.90 -0.17
CA GLY A 56 -0.23 5.12 -1.40
C GLY A 56 1.17 5.08 -2.00
N ASP A 57 1.23 4.85 -3.30
CA ASP A 57 2.47 4.44 -3.98
C ASP A 57 3.61 5.46 -3.90
N VAL A 58 3.32 6.73 -3.58
CA VAL A 58 4.33 7.79 -3.48
C VAL A 58 5.20 7.71 -2.22
N ILE A 59 4.73 7.02 -1.17
CA ILE A 59 5.42 7.00 0.12
C ILE A 59 6.62 6.05 0.15
N GLY A 60 7.62 6.40 0.95
CA GLY A 60 8.73 5.50 1.27
C GLY A 60 8.32 4.47 2.33
N ALA A 61 7.86 3.29 1.89
CA ALA A 61 7.49 2.18 2.76
C ALA A 61 8.07 0.86 2.25
N PRO A 62 8.41 -0.10 3.15
CA PRO A 62 9.11 -1.33 2.79
C PRO A 62 8.24 -2.32 1.99
N ILE A 63 6.93 -2.30 2.22
CA ILE A 63 5.89 -3.03 1.50
C ILE A 63 4.77 -2.03 1.19
N ASN A 64 3.55 -2.46 0.80
CA ASN A 64 2.32 -1.66 0.82
C ASN A 64 1.96 -0.78 -0.41
N LYS A 65 2.60 -0.95 -1.57
CA LYS A 65 2.22 -0.24 -2.81
C LYS A 65 1.05 -0.94 -3.52
N THR A 66 -0.10 -1.03 -2.85
CA THR A 66 -1.34 -1.65 -3.36
C THR A 66 -2.57 -0.81 -3.00
N ALA A 67 -3.66 -0.97 -3.76
CA ALA A 67 -4.93 -0.31 -3.43
C ALA A 67 -5.50 -0.72 -2.07
N ALA A 68 -5.23 -1.94 -1.60
CA ALA A 68 -5.63 -2.40 -0.27
C ALA A 68 -4.90 -1.62 0.84
N SER A 69 -3.64 -1.27 0.61
CA SER A 69 -2.89 -0.41 1.53
C SER A 69 -3.40 1.01 1.53
N VAL A 70 -3.71 1.60 0.36
CA VAL A 70 -4.36 2.93 0.30
C VAL A 70 -5.65 2.93 1.12
N LYS A 71 -6.49 1.89 0.98
CA LYS A 71 -7.69 1.74 1.80
C LYS A 71 -7.37 1.76 3.31
N ALA A 72 -6.35 1.02 3.76
CA ALA A 72 -5.98 0.95 5.17
C ALA A 72 -5.25 2.20 5.70
N GLN A 73 -4.58 2.95 4.82
CA GLN A 73 -3.84 4.17 5.16
C GLN A 73 -4.77 5.39 5.25
N ALA A 74 -5.84 5.45 4.45
CA ALA A 74 -6.70 6.63 4.36
C ALA A 74 -7.35 7.02 5.71
N PRO A 75 -7.91 6.10 6.52
CA PRO A 75 -8.44 6.44 7.84
C PRO A 75 -7.36 6.93 8.81
N VAL A 76 -6.11 6.45 8.68
CA VAL A 76 -4.99 6.91 9.51
C VAL A 76 -4.62 8.35 9.17
N VAL A 77 -4.55 8.68 7.87
CA VAL A 77 -4.32 10.05 7.40
C VAL A 77 -5.44 10.97 7.86
N GLU A 78 -6.71 10.58 7.68
CA GLU A 78 -7.86 11.37 8.09
C GLU A 78 -7.82 11.70 9.58
N ALA A 79 -7.69 10.69 10.43
CA ALA A 79 -7.67 10.86 11.88
C ALA A 79 -6.50 11.74 12.35
N ASN A 80 -5.30 11.50 11.81
CA ASN A 80 -4.11 12.26 12.21
C ASN A 80 -4.10 13.68 11.64
N LEU A 81 -4.64 13.91 10.44
CA LEU A 81 -4.80 15.25 9.87
C LEU A 81 -5.76 16.09 10.73
N LEU A 82 -6.90 15.52 11.11
CA LEU A 82 -7.85 16.18 12.02
C LEU A 82 -7.20 16.46 13.39
N ALA A 83 -6.38 15.55 13.90
CA ALA A 83 -5.65 15.76 15.15
C ALA A 83 -4.69 16.96 15.04
N VAL A 84 -3.90 17.06 13.97
CA VAL A 84 -3.01 18.22 13.73
C VAL A 84 -3.80 19.52 13.68
N MET A 85 -4.92 19.55 12.94
CA MET A 85 -5.78 20.74 12.85
C MET A 85 -6.33 21.21 14.20
N GLN A 86 -6.47 20.29 15.16
CA GLN A 86 -6.99 20.56 16.51
C GLN A 86 -5.88 20.74 17.56
N GLY A 87 -4.61 20.60 17.19
CA GLY A 87 -3.50 20.61 18.15
C GLY A 87 -3.44 19.38 19.06
N ASN A 88 -4.03 18.26 18.62
CA ASN A 88 -4.08 17.00 19.35
C ASN A 88 -2.93 16.05 18.96
N PRO A 89 -2.55 15.10 19.83
CA PRO A 89 -1.54 14.10 19.51
C PRO A 89 -2.02 13.12 18.43
N LEU A 90 -1.08 12.61 17.62
CA LEU A 90 -1.35 11.61 16.60
C LEU A 90 -1.50 10.22 17.24
N THR A 91 -2.72 9.71 17.31
CA THR A 91 -3.02 8.40 17.92
C THR A 91 -3.25 7.29 16.90
N ALA A 92 -3.67 7.61 15.67
CA ALA A 92 -3.88 6.60 14.65
C ALA A 92 -2.54 6.04 14.13
N ARG A 93 -2.51 4.73 13.90
CA ARG A 93 -1.32 3.99 13.46
C ARG A 93 -1.68 2.99 12.37
N HIS A 94 -0.94 3.04 11.27
CA HIS A 94 -0.96 2.05 10.21
C HIS A 94 -0.01 0.92 10.56
N ASN A 95 -0.50 -0.32 10.54
CA ASN A 95 0.29 -1.51 10.86
C ASN A 95 0.98 -2.14 9.64
N GLY A 96 0.98 -1.45 8.49
CA GLY A 96 1.55 -1.97 7.26
C GLY A 96 0.62 -2.86 6.43
N TYR A 97 -0.67 -2.99 6.82
CA TYR A 97 -1.62 -3.84 6.10
C TYR A 97 -1.57 -3.62 4.60
N THR A 98 -1.40 -4.73 3.87
CA THR A 98 -1.48 -4.80 2.43
C THR A 98 -2.04 -6.14 2.00
N SER A 99 -2.67 -6.17 0.83
CA SER A 99 -3.28 -7.37 0.26
C SER A 99 -2.90 -7.50 -1.21
N CYS A 100 -2.45 -8.69 -1.58
CA CYS A 100 -2.07 -9.09 -2.92
C CYS A 100 -2.82 -10.37 -3.31
N PRO A 101 -3.99 -10.26 -3.96
CA PRO A 101 -4.64 -11.41 -4.57
C PRO A 101 -3.78 -11.92 -5.74
N LEU A 102 -3.01 -12.97 -5.51
CA LEU A 102 -2.06 -13.50 -6.47
C LEU A 102 -2.76 -14.46 -7.42
N ILE A 103 -2.92 -14.05 -8.68
CA ILE A 103 -3.51 -14.89 -9.71
C ILE A 103 -2.49 -15.95 -10.15
N THR A 104 -2.79 -17.22 -9.90
CA THR A 104 -1.88 -18.34 -10.24
C THR A 104 -2.28 -19.08 -11.51
N GLY A 105 -3.51 -18.91 -11.97
CA GLY A 105 -4.02 -19.48 -13.22
C GLY A 105 -5.51 -19.21 -13.37
N ILE A 106 -6.08 -19.46 -14.56
CA ILE A 106 -7.50 -19.16 -14.80
C ILE A 106 -8.40 -19.88 -13.79
N GLY A 107 -9.20 -19.13 -13.04
CA GLY A 107 -10.08 -19.65 -11.97
C GLY A 107 -9.37 -19.90 -10.63
N LYS A 108 -8.12 -19.48 -10.46
CA LYS A 108 -7.30 -19.71 -9.25
C LYS A 108 -6.53 -18.49 -8.77
N ALA A 109 -6.67 -18.15 -7.50
CA ALA A 109 -5.86 -17.14 -6.86
C ALA A 109 -5.58 -17.47 -5.38
N MET A 110 -4.48 -16.93 -4.85
CA MET A 110 -4.15 -16.96 -3.42
C MET A 110 -4.40 -15.58 -2.80
N LEU A 111 -4.93 -15.53 -1.57
CA LEU A 111 -5.19 -14.27 -0.87
C LEU A 111 -4.05 -14.01 0.10
N VAL A 112 -3.06 -13.25 -0.35
CA VAL A 112 -1.86 -12.99 0.44
C VAL A 112 -1.98 -11.63 1.10
N GLU A 113 -2.02 -11.61 2.43
CA GLU A 113 -2.17 -10.40 3.25
C GLU A 113 -1.09 -10.36 4.32
N PHE A 114 -0.48 -9.20 4.55
CA PHE A 114 0.67 -9.04 5.45
C PHE A 114 0.74 -7.63 6.03
N GLY A 115 1.49 -7.47 7.13
CA GLY A 115 1.72 -6.20 7.83
C GLY A 115 3.19 -6.01 8.19
N TYR A 116 3.53 -5.02 9.02
CA TYR A 116 4.92 -4.78 9.44
C TYR A 116 5.38 -5.67 10.60
N GLU A 117 4.45 -6.20 11.39
CA GLU A 117 4.77 -7.01 12.56
C GLU A 117 5.36 -8.38 12.17
N ASP A 118 6.07 -8.99 13.12
CA ASP A 118 6.62 -10.36 13.03
C ASP A 118 7.34 -10.67 11.70
N ASN A 119 8.13 -9.70 11.21
CA ASN A 119 8.87 -9.81 9.94
C ASN A 119 7.96 -10.10 8.74
N PHE A 120 6.92 -9.28 8.57
CA PHE A 120 5.93 -9.40 7.51
C PHE A 120 5.10 -10.68 7.57
N ALA A 121 4.73 -11.12 8.78
CA ALA A 121 3.85 -12.26 8.97
C ALA A 121 2.49 -12.06 8.29
N PHE A 122 1.85 -13.17 7.92
CA PHE A 122 0.53 -13.13 7.30
C PHE A 122 -0.50 -12.52 8.26
N MET A 123 -1.34 -11.66 7.70
CA MET A 123 -2.44 -11.00 8.40
C MET A 123 -3.76 -11.25 7.64
N PRO A 124 -4.28 -12.48 7.66
CA PRO A 124 -5.46 -12.83 6.90
C PRO A 124 -6.71 -12.14 7.45
N SER A 125 -7.44 -11.45 6.57
CA SER A 125 -8.73 -10.84 6.89
C SER A 125 -9.84 -11.90 7.05
N PHE A 126 -9.66 -13.06 6.44
CA PHE A 126 -10.61 -14.18 6.47
C PHE A 126 -9.92 -15.42 7.05
N PRO A 127 -10.17 -15.78 8.33
CA PRO A 127 -9.45 -16.88 8.98
C PRO A 127 -9.73 -18.27 8.39
N PHE A 128 -10.76 -18.38 7.55
CA PHE A 128 -11.15 -19.60 6.84
C PHE A 128 -10.53 -19.71 5.44
N ILE A 129 -9.76 -18.71 5.00
CA ILE A 129 -8.99 -18.76 3.75
C ILE A 129 -7.54 -18.91 4.13
N ASP A 130 -6.93 -20.05 3.81
CA ASP A 130 -5.49 -20.21 3.96
C ASP A 130 -4.78 -19.31 2.91
N PRO A 131 -3.89 -18.40 3.33
CA PRO A 131 -3.21 -17.49 2.41
C PRO A 131 -2.26 -18.20 1.43
N THR A 132 -1.90 -19.46 1.70
CA THR A 132 -1.01 -20.28 0.87
C THR A 132 -1.75 -21.19 -0.11
N ASP A 133 -3.07 -21.32 0.00
CA ASP A 133 -3.87 -22.21 -0.85
C ASP A 133 -4.45 -21.47 -2.06
N GLU A 134 -4.39 -22.14 -3.22
CA GLU A 134 -5.08 -21.70 -4.43
C GLU A 134 -6.60 -21.89 -4.28
N SER A 135 -7.37 -20.82 -4.47
CA SER A 135 -8.82 -20.86 -4.31
C SER A 135 -9.56 -20.19 -5.47
N TRP A 136 -10.61 -20.86 -5.94
CA TRP A 136 -11.59 -20.28 -6.86
C TRP A 136 -12.39 -19.15 -6.20
N VAL A 137 -12.65 -19.24 -4.90
CA VAL A 137 -13.37 -18.19 -4.15
C VAL A 137 -12.54 -16.90 -4.15
N THR A 138 -11.23 -17.00 -3.89
CA THR A 138 -10.32 -15.86 -3.97
C THR A 138 -10.26 -15.28 -5.37
N TRP A 139 -10.25 -16.14 -6.41
CA TRP A 139 -10.34 -15.67 -7.80
C TRP A 139 -11.61 -14.84 -8.02
N VAL A 140 -12.79 -15.36 -7.64
CA VAL A 140 -14.06 -14.65 -7.83
C VAL A 140 -14.10 -13.36 -7.04
N MET A 141 -13.57 -13.36 -5.82
CA MET A 141 -13.43 -12.14 -5.03
C MET A 141 -12.60 -11.09 -5.79
N LYS A 142 -11.44 -11.48 -6.32
CA LYS A 142 -10.57 -10.60 -7.10
C LYS A 142 -11.24 -10.12 -8.40
N ASP A 143 -11.84 -11.02 -9.16
CA ASP A 143 -12.42 -10.75 -10.48
C ASP A 143 -13.72 -9.93 -10.41
N ARG A 144 -14.56 -10.16 -9.39
CA ARG A 144 -15.93 -9.61 -9.33
C ARG A 144 -16.19 -8.70 -8.15
N MET A 145 -15.62 -8.97 -6.97
CA MET A 145 -16.01 -8.27 -5.74
C MET A 145 -15.16 -7.03 -5.47
N LEU A 146 -13.89 -7.02 -5.90
CA LEU A 146 -13.01 -5.88 -5.63
C LEU A 146 -13.38 -4.62 -6.41
N GLN A 147 -14.05 -4.71 -7.55
CA GLN A 147 -14.47 -3.52 -8.30
C GLN A 147 -15.54 -2.71 -7.53
N PRO A 148 -16.67 -3.30 -7.08
CA PRO A 148 -17.60 -2.60 -6.17
C PRO A 148 -16.93 -2.08 -4.89
N ALA A 149 -16.04 -2.87 -4.27
CA ALA A 149 -15.31 -2.44 -3.08
C ALA A 149 -14.42 -1.22 -3.36
N TYR A 150 -13.77 -1.18 -4.53
CA TYR A 150 -12.97 -0.03 -4.96
C TYR A 150 -13.82 1.24 -5.12
N TYR A 151 -15.03 1.14 -5.69
CA TYR A 151 -15.93 2.29 -5.76
C TYR A 151 -16.36 2.78 -4.37
N ALA A 152 -16.62 1.88 -3.42
CA ALA A 152 -16.92 2.27 -2.05
C ALA A 152 -15.74 3.00 -1.38
N VAL A 153 -14.49 2.58 -1.65
CA VAL A 153 -13.28 3.29 -1.19
C VAL A 153 -13.20 4.69 -1.80
N LEU A 154 -13.48 4.84 -3.10
CA LEU A 154 -13.50 6.15 -3.75
C LEU A 154 -14.55 7.10 -3.16
N GLU A 155 -15.67 6.57 -2.66
CA GLU A 155 -16.72 7.34 -1.99
C GLU A 155 -16.43 7.60 -0.51
N GLY A 156 -15.30 7.09 0.04
CA GLY A 156 -14.95 7.24 1.45
C GLY A 156 -15.84 6.43 2.39
N ARG A 157 -16.43 5.32 1.92
CA ARG A 157 -17.43 4.52 2.65
C ARG A 157 -16.92 3.16 3.15
N ALA A 158 -15.61 2.91 3.07
CA ALA A 158 -15.04 1.57 3.17
C ALA A 158 -13.88 1.46 4.16
#